data_AF-A0A285UKS0-F1
#
_entry.id   AF-A0A285UKS0-F1
#
_cell.length_a   1.000
_cell.length_b   1.000
_cell.length_c   1.000
_cell.angle_alpha   90.00
_cell.angle_beta   90.00
_cell.angle_gamma   90.00
#
_symmetry.space_group_name_H-M   'P 1'
#
loop_
_entity.id
_entity.type
_entity.pdbx_description
1 polymer ?
#
loop_
_entity_poly.entity_id
_entity_poly.type
_entity_poly.pdbx_seq_one_letter_code
_entity_poly.pdbx_strand_id
1 'polypeptide(L)' 'MSRRPPVVTEKQIREGMATLARIMQEHPNGEKFWPLFERLERELALCQSKKSRLAAALAFTQESTDRSEARF' A
#
# COMPACT_ATOMS: atom_id res chain seq x y z
N MET A 1 -7.09 22.87 -15.44
CA MET A 1 -6.06 21.87 -15.11
C MET A 1 -6.55 21.02 -13.94
N SER A 2 -7.09 19.83 -14.19
CA SER A 2 -7.52 18.93 -13.11
C SER A 2 -6.31 18.14 -12.62
N ARG A 3 -5.68 18.58 -11.54
CA ARG A 3 -4.62 17.79 -10.90
C ARG A 3 -5.33 16.66 -10.16
N ARG A 4 -5.34 15.45 -10.72
CA ARG A 4 -5.63 14.26 -9.91
C ARG A 4 -4.68 14.30 -8.71
N PRO A 5 -5.18 14.20 -7.47
CA PRO A 5 -4.30 14.12 -6.33
C PRO A 5 -3.33 12.94 -6.56
N PRO A 6 -2.04 13.12 -6.27
CA PRO A 6 -1.06 12.06 -6.46
C PRO A 6 -1.50 10.83 -5.68
N VAL A 7 -1.52 9.67 -6.34
CA VAL A 7 -1.79 8.40 -5.66
C VAL A 7 -0.68 8.18 -4.64
N VAL A 8 -1.05 8.07 -3.36
CA VAL A 8 -0.10 7.79 -2.29
C VAL A 8 0.51 6.40 -2.53
N THR A 9 1.84 6.36 -2.61
CA THR A 9 2.59 5.13 -2.87
C THR A 9 2.97 4.43 -1.56
N GLU A 10 3.19 3.11 -1.60
CA GLU A 10 3.70 2.35 -0.44
C GLU A 10 5.00 2.96 0.13
N LYS A 11 5.86 3.50 -0.75
CA LYS A 11 7.10 4.18 -0.35
C LYS A 11 6.81 5.43 0.50
N GLN A 12 5.88 6.27 0.05
CA GLN A 12 5.50 7.49 0.78
C GLN A 12 4.85 7.17 2.13
N ILE A 13 4.06 6.09 2.22
CA ILE A 13 3.48 5.65 3.49
C ILE A 13 4.60 5.24 4.46
N ARG A 14 5.58 4.44 4.00
CA ARG A 14 6.73 4.02 4.82
C ARG A 14 7.60 5.20 5.26
N GLU A 15 7.83 6.17 4.37
CA GLU A 15 8.55 7.42 4.71
C GLU A 15 7.80 8.22 5.79
N GLY A 16 6.47 8.32 5.67
CA GLY A 16 5.60 8.93 6.68
C GLY A 16 5.67 8.21 8.03
N MET A 17 5.62 6.87 8.03
CA MET A 17 5.75 6.05 9.23
C MET A 17 7.11 6.26 9.91
N ALA A 18 8.21 6.24 9.16
CA ALA A 18 9.55 6.47 9.71
C ALA A 18 9.69 7.86 10.33
N THR A 19 9.13 8.88 9.65
CA THR A 19 9.10 10.24 10.16
C THR A 19 8.29 10.34 11.46
N LEU A 20 7.12 9.72 11.50
CA LEU A 20 6.25 9.72 12.67
C LEU A 20 6.89 8.97 13.86
N ALA A 21 7.52 7.83 13.61
CA ALA A 21 8.25 7.08 14.63
C ALA A 21 9.37 7.91 15.26
N ARG A 22 10.11 8.69 14.44
CA ARG A 22 11.12 9.61 14.96
C ARG A 22 10.51 10.70 15.85
N ILE A 23 9.42 11.33 15.41
CA ILE A 23 8.70 12.34 16.22
C ILE A 23 8.22 11.74 17.55
N MET A 24 7.73 10.50 17.52
CA MET A 24 7.28 9.79 18.71
C MET A 24 8.42 9.55 19.72
N GLN A 25 9.63 9.25 19.25
CA GLN A 25 10.78 9.07 20.13
C GLN A 25 11.33 10.38 20.70
N GLU A 26 11.28 11.47 19.91
CA GLU A 26 11.84 12.77 20.30
C GLU A 26 10.91 13.61 21.18
N HIS A 27 9.60 13.36 21.12
CA HIS A 27 8.60 14.19 21.81
C HIS A 27 8.15 13.58 23.15
N PRO A 28 8.07 14.35 24.26
CA PRO A 28 7.67 13.85 25.59
C PRO A 28 6.30 13.17 25.66
N ASN A 29 5.44 13.43 24.68
CA ASN A 29 4.10 12.85 24.56
C ASN A 29 3.95 12.02 23.28
N GLY A 30 5.01 11.36 22.83
CA GLY A 30 5.07 10.60 21.58
C GLY A 30 3.95 9.57 21.41
N GLU A 31 3.57 8.88 22.48
CA GLU A 31 2.48 7.90 22.50
C GLU A 31 1.14 8.45 21.98
N LYS A 32 0.90 9.77 22.09
CA LYS A 32 -0.32 10.39 21.54
C LYS A 32 -0.44 10.27 20.02
N PHE A 33 0.68 10.04 19.33
CA PHE A 33 0.70 9.85 17.88
C PHE A 33 0.50 8.38 17.47
N TRP A 34 0.44 7.44 18.43
CA TRP A 34 0.21 6.02 18.15
C TRP A 34 -1.00 5.76 17.23
N PRO A 35 -2.18 6.40 17.45
CA PRO A 35 -3.32 6.20 16.56
C PRO A 35 -3.09 6.65 15.11
N LEU A 36 -2.17 7.59 14.86
CA LEU A 36 -1.78 7.99 13.51
C LEU A 36 -0.85 6.96 12.88
N PHE A 37 0.06 6.39 13.67
CA PHE A 37 0.95 5.33 13.21
C PHE A 37 0.16 4.11 12.75
N GLU A 38 -0.80 3.65 13.56
CA GLU A 38 -1.67 2.52 13.20
C GLU A 38 -2.49 2.78 11.93
N ARG A 39 -2.91 4.03 11.68
CA ARG A 39 -3.62 4.38 10.44
C ARG A 39 -2.72 4.22 9.22
N LEU A 40 -1.45 4.60 9.32
CA LEU A 40 -0.48 4.41 8.24
C LEU A 40 -0.18 2.92 8.00
N GLU A 41 -0.11 2.11 9.05
CA GLU A 41 0.02 0.65 8.92
C GLU A 41 -1.16 0.03 8.17
N ARG A 42 -2.39 0.44 8.53
CA ARG A 42 -3.60 -0.03 7.85
C ARG A 42 -3.62 0.38 6.38
N GLU A 43 -3.26 1.62 6.06
CA GLU A 43 -3.20 2.10 4.68
C GLU A 43 -2.15 1.34 3.86
N LEU A 44 -0.98 1.03 4.46
CA LEU A 44 0.05 0.22 3.82
C LEU A 44 -0.47 -1.19 3.52
N ALA A 45 -1.15 -1.82 4.48
CA ALA A 45 -1.75 -3.13 4.30
C ALA A 45 -2.83 -3.15 3.19
N LEU A 46 -3.65 -2.09 3.12
CA LEU A 46 -4.65 -1.93 2.05
C LEU A 46 -4.00 -1.80 0.67
N CYS A 47 -2.92 -1.02 0.56
CA CYS A 47 -2.17 -0.86 -0.68
C CYS A 47 -1.56 -2.19 -1.15
N GLN A 48 -0.93 -2.94 -0.25
CA GLN A 48 -0.33 -4.25 -0.54
C GLN A 48 -1.39 -5.28 -0.91
N SER A 49 -2.50 -5.32 -0.18
CA SER A 49 -3.65 -6.19 -0.46
C SER A 49 -4.22 -5.92 -1.86
N LYS A 50 -4.44 -4.65 -2.20
CA LYS A 50 -4.90 -4.25 -3.54
C LYS A 50 -3.94 -4.74 -4.63
N LYS A 51 -2.63 -4.52 -4.45
CA LYS A 51 -1.61 -4.94 -5.42
C LYS A 51 -1.60 -6.47 -5.59
N SER A 52 -1.64 -7.21 -4.49
CA SER A 52 -1.70 -8.68 -4.50
C SER A 52 -2.94 -9.21 -5.21
N ARG A 53 -4.12 -8.66 -4.91
CA ARG A 53 -5.39 -9.05 -5.54
C ARG A 53 -5.40 -8.77 -7.04
N LEU A 54 -4.87 -7.63 -7.47
CA LEU A 54 -4.75 -7.31 -8.89
C LEU A 54 -3.77 -8.24 -9.60
N ALA A 55 -2.61 -8.50 -9.00
CA ALA A 55 -1.64 -9.43 -9.56
C ALA A 55 -2.21 -10.85 -9.72
N ALA A 56 -2.94 -11.34 -8.72
CA ALA A 56 -3.61 -12.63 -8.76
C ALA A 56 -4.67 -12.70 -9.88
N ALA A 57 -5.49 -11.66 -10.04
CA ALA A 57 -6.50 -11.60 -11.10
C ALA A 57 -5.88 -11.58 -12.51
N LEU A 58 -4.77 -10.84 -12.68
CA LEU A 58 -4.05 -10.80 -13.95
C LEU A 58 -3.39 -12.15 -14.27
N ALA A 59 -2.76 -12.80 -13.28
CA ALA A 59 -2.16 -14.12 -13.45
C ALA A 59 -3.19 -15.17 -13.85
N PHE A 60 -4.36 -15.19 -13.20
CA PHE A 60 -5.46 -16.08 -13.56
C PHE A 60 -5.94 -15.86 -15.00
N THR A 61 -6.06 -14.59 -15.42
CA THR A 61 -6.48 -14.26 -16.79
C THR A 61 -5.46 -14.80 -17.80
N GLN A 62 -4.17 -14.59 -17.56
CA GLN A 62 -3.11 -15.05 -18.45
C GLN A 62 -3.06 -16.59 -18.56
N GLU A 63 -3.15 -17.30 -17.44
CA GLU A 63 -3.22 -18.78 -17.44
C GLU A 63 -4.44 -19.31 -18.22
N SER A 64 -5.58 -18.63 -18.10
CA SER A 64 -6.81 -19.01 -18.83
C SER A 64 -6.69 -18.82 -20.35
N THR A 65 -5.93 -17.80 -20.78
CA THR A 65 -5.64 -17.52 -22.19
C THR A 65 -4.66 -18.56 -22.75
N ASP A 66 -3.53 -18.80 -22.08
CA ASP A 66 -2.51 -19.77 -22.52
C ASP A 66 -3.10 -21.19 -22.64
N ARG A 67 -3.98 -21.59 -21.71
CA ARG A 67 -4.65 -22.89 -21.74
C ARG A 67 -5.64 -23.03 -22.90
N SER A 68 -6.21 -21.92 -23.37
CA SER A 68 -7.14 -21.91 -24.49
C SER A 68 -6.40 -21.98 -25.83
N GLU A 69 -5.22 -21.37 -25.93
CA GLU A 69 -4.36 -21.42 -27.13
C GLU A 69 -3.69 -22.79 -27.31
N ALA A 70 -3.30 -23.46 -26.23
CA ALA A 70 -2.67 -24.80 -26.28
C ALA A 70 -3.63 -25.95 -26.68
N ARG A 71 -4.91 -25.67 -26.93
CA ARG A 71 -5.94 -26.65 -27.32
C ARG A 71 -6.31 -26.61 -28.80
N PHE A 72 -5.69 -25.71 -29.58
CA PHE A 72 -5.81 -25.62 -31.04
C PHE A 72 -4.47 -25.98 -31.70
#